data_AF-A0A256YX28-F1
#
_entry.id   AF-A0A256YX28-F1
#
_cell.length_a   1.000
_cell.length_b   1.000
_cell.length_c   1.000
_cell.angle_alpha   90.00
_cell.angle_beta   90.00
_cell.angle_gamma   90.00
#
_symmetry.space_group_name_H-M   'P 1'
#
loop_
_entity.id
_entity.type
_entity.pdbx_description
1 polymer ?
#
loop_
_entity_poly.entity_id
_entity_poly.type
_entity_poly.pdbx_seq_one_letter_code
_entity_poly.pdbx_strand_id
1 'polypeptide(L)'
;MKDLKLEGEVTESLLNLHRIVHEAYEDAVNAFLSKSISLANSVRDRQEEIEVSHNKIKSLAKAQPAEASRLLLSVTSLIKRIYDHSVDISDLTMPRIR
;
A
#
# COMPACT_ATOMS: atom_id res chain seq x y z
N MET A 1 7.57 -27.86 1.12
CA MET A 1 6.57 -26.80 0.87
C MET A 1 5.86 -27.18 -0.41
N LYS A 2 4.56 -27.46 -0.35
CA LYS A 2 3.75 -27.69 -1.56
C LYS A 2 3.45 -26.30 -2.12
N ASP A 3 3.70 -26.07 -3.41
CA ASP A 3 3.47 -24.75 -4.02
C ASP A 3 2.03 -24.29 -3.74
N LEU A 4 1.90 -23.28 -2.88
CA LEU A 4 0.63 -22.64 -2.58
C LEU A 4 0.25 -21.80 -3.80
N LYS A 5 -0.50 -22.43 -4.71
CA LYS A 5 -0.99 -21.77 -5.92
C LYS A 5 -2.11 -20.82 -5.52
N LEU A 6 -1.80 -19.53 -5.46
CA LEU A 6 -2.80 -18.49 -5.24
C LEU A 6 -3.71 -18.40 -6.47
N GLU A 7 -5.01 -18.23 -6.24
CA GLU A 7 -5.99 -17.98 -7.29
C GLU A 7 -5.68 -16.65 -8.00
N GLY A 8 -6.02 -16.56 -9.29
CA GLY A 8 -5.66 -15.41 -10.13
C GLY A 8 -6.10 -14.07 -9.54
N GLU A 9 -7.30 -14.02 -8.92
CA GLU A 9 -7.83 -12.80 -8.29
C GLU A 9 -6.99 -12.33 -7.09
N VAL A 10 -6.43 -13.26 -6.31
CA VAL A 10 -5.55 -12.92 -5.17
C VAL A 10 -4.27 -12.28 -5.68
N THR A 11 -3.64 -12.90 -6.68
CA THR A 11 -2.41 -12.39 -7.28
C THR A 11 -2.63 -11.03 -7.92
N GLU A 12 -3.70 -10.86 -8.69
CA GLU A 12 -4.04 -9.59 -9.33
C GLU A 12 -4.28 -8.49 -8.29
N SER A 13 -5.04 -8.79 -7.23
CA SER A 13 -5.33 -7.83 -6.16
C SER A 13 -4.05 -7.41 -5.42
N LEU A 14 -3.15 -8.35 -5.15
CA LEU A 14 -1.88 -8.07 -4.49
C LEU A 14 -0.94 -7.25 -5.36
N LEU A 15 -0.85 -7.55 -6.67
CA LEU A 15 -0.07 -6.78 -7.62
C LEU A 15 -0.61 -5.35 -7.75
N ASN A 16 -1.92 -5.19 -7.77
CA ASN A 16 -2.52 -3.86 -7.82
C ASN A 16 -2.23 -3.04 -6.55
N LEU A 17 -2.36 -3.64 -5.36
CA LEU A 17 -1.99 -2.97 -4.11
C LEU A 17 -0.51 -2.56 -4.13
N HIS A 18 0.37 -3.48 -4.52
CA HIS A 18 1.80 -3.19 -4.65
C HIS A 18 2.06 -2.00 -5.59
N ARG A 19 1.45 -1.99 -6.77
CA ARG A 19 1.61 -0.91 -7.77
C ARG A 19 1.21 0.44 -7.19
N ILE A 20 0.01 0.54 -6.62
CA ILE A 20 -0.52 1.81 -6.07
C ILE A 20 0.37 2.32 -4.93
N VAL A 21 0.81 1.43 -4.05
CA VAL A 21 1.72 1.79 -2.95
C VAL A 21 3.11 2.18 -3.46
N HIS A 22 3.61 1.51 -4.49
CA HIS A 22 4.90 1.84 -5.08
C HIS A 22 4.89 3.22 -5.74
N GLU A 23 3.83 3.54 -6.49
CA GLU A 23 3.62 4.87 -7.06
C GLU A 23 3.53 5.94 -5.97
N ALA A 24 2.79 5.68 -4.88
CA ALA A 24 2.71 6.59 -3.74
C ALA A 24 4.08 6.81 -3.06
N TYR A 25 4.92 5.78 -2.99
CA TYR A 25 6.28 5.89 -2.47
C TYR A 25 7.17 6.75 -3.37
N GLU A 26 7.14 6.54 -4.69
CA GLU A 26 7.90 7.37 -5.63
C GLU A 26 7.44 8.83 -5.59
N ASP A 27 6.12 9.07 -5.58
CA ASP A 27 5.52 10.39 -5.45
C ASP A 27 5.93 11.08 -4.15
N ALA A 28 5.95 10.36 -3.02
CA ALA A 28 6.35 10.90 -1.72
C ALA A 28 7.82 11.35 -1.70
N VAL A 29 8.73 10.52 -2.21
CA VAL A 29 10.15 10.85 -2.32
C VAL A 29 10.35 12.07 -3.22
N ASN A 30 9.67 12.10 -4.38
CA ASN A 30 9.73 13.22 -5.30
C ASN A 30 9.18 14.50 -4.67
N ALA A 31 8.06 14.43 -3.96
CA ALA A 31 7.45 15.56 -3.26
C ALA A 31 8.41 16.17 -2.24
N PHE A 32 9.08 15.33 -1.45
CA PHE A 32 10.04 15.76 -0.45
C PHE A 32 11.26 16.45 -1.08
N LEU A 33 11.87 15.82 -2.09
CA LEU A 33 13.06 16.36 -2.74
C LEU A 33 12.77 17.64 -3.52
N SER A 34 11.60 17.75 -4.14
CA SER A 34 11.19 18.92 -4.92
C SER A 34 10.44 19.98 -4.10
N LYS A 35 10.18 19.72 -2.80
CA LYS A 35 9.34 20.54 -1.92
C LYS A 35 7.93 20.79 -2.47
N SER A 36 7.37 19.83 -3.21
CA SER A 36 6.05 19.95 -3.82
C SER A 36 4.95 19.57 -2.83
N ILE A 37 4.29 20.57 -2.24
CA ILE A 37 3.12 20.37 -1.36
C ILE A 37 1.97 19.70 -2.11
N SER A 38 1.77 20.03 -3.39
CA SER A 38 0.72 19.43 -4.21
C SER A 38 0.92 17.93 -4.36
N LEU A 39 2.16 17.49 -4.62
CA LEU A 39 2.48 16.07 -4.77
C LEU A 39 2.42 15.33 -3.42
N ALA A 40 2.84 15.98 -2.34
CA ALA A 40 2.68 15.44 -0.99
C ALA A 40 1.21 15.21 -0.62
N ASN A 41 0.31 16.13 -1.00
CA ASN A 41 -1.13 15.96 -0.79
C ASN A 41 -1.71 14.81 -1.62
N SER A 42 -1.31 14.69 -2.90
CA SER A 42 -1.81 13.57 -3.72
C SER A 42 -1.40 12.21 -3.19
N VAL A 43 -0.27 12.10 -2.48
CA VAL A 43 0.08 10.86 -1.75
C VAL A 43 -0.95 10.57 -0.66
N ARG A 44 -1.32 11.56 0.16
CA ARG A 44 -2.31 11.38 1.25
C ARG A 44 -3.70 11.04 0.72
N ASP A 45 -4.08 11.62 -0.42
CA ASP A 45 -5.39 11.40 -1.04
C ASP A 45 -5.59 9.95 -1.52
N ARG A 46 -4.51 9.16 -1.67
CA ARG A 46 -4.57 7.72 -2.00
C ARG A 46 -5.03 6.83 -0.84
N GLN A 47 -5.23 7.37 0.37
CA GLN A 47 -5.61 6.59 1.55
C GLN A 47 -6.83 5.70 1.28
N GLU A 48 -7.88 6.28 0.71
CA GLU A 48 -9.14 5.56 0.46
C GLU A 48 -8.92 4.40 -0.53
N GLU A 49 -8.22 4.66 -1.64
CA GLU A 49 -7.89 3.65 -2.66
C GLU A 49 -7.12 2.47 -2.04
N ILE A 50 -6.15 2.77 -1.17
CA ILE A 50 -5.33 1.77 -0.50
C ILE A 50 -6.12 0.98 0.54
N GLU A 51 -7.00 1.63 1.31
CA GLU A 51 -7.89 0.91 2.23
C GLU A 51 -8.85 -0.02 1.51
N VAL A 52 -9.43 0.42 0.38
CA VAL A 52 -10.31 -0.40 -0.45
C VAL A 52 -9.57 -1.63 -0.96
N SER A 53 -8.37 -1.44 -1.53
CA SER A 53 -7.55 -2.55 -2.05
C SER A 53 -7.11 -3.51 -0.93
N HIS A 54 -6.68 -2.97 0.21
CA HIS A 54 -6.29 -3.74 1.39
C HIS A 54 -7.46 -4.59 1.94
N ASN A 55 -8.65 -4.00 2.05
CA ASN A 55 -9.84 -4.70 2.52
C ASN A 55 -10.33 -5.78 1.55
N LYS A 56 -10.20 -5.55 0.23
CA LYS A 56 -10.46 -6.59 -0.77
C LYS A 56 -9.56 -7.81 -0.54
N ILE A 57 -8.25 -7.62 -0.38
CA ILE A 57 -7.32 -8.72 -0.14
C ILE A 57 -7.62 -9.42 1.18
N LYS A 58 -7.97 -8.68 2.25
CA LYS A 58 -8.40 -9.27 3.52
C LYS A 58 -9.65 -10.15 3.37
N SER A 59 -10.58 -9.78 2.50
CA SER A 59 -11.76 -10.60 2.19
C SER A 59 -11.35 -11.89 1.48
N LEU A 60 -10.53 -11.79 0.42
CA LEU A 60 -10.03 -12.94 -0.33
C LEU A 60 -9.21 -13.89 0.56
N ALA A 61 -8.41 -13.36 1.48
CA ALA A 61 -7.62 -14.15 2.42
C ALA A 61 -8.48 -15.06 3.31
N LYS A 62 -9.74 -14.69 3.62
CA LYS A 62 -10.64 -15.53 4.43
C LYS A 62 -11.08 -16.81 3.72
N ALA A 63 -11.06 -16.81 2.38
CA ALA A 63 -11.39 -17.98 1.57
C ALA A 63 -10.20 -18.93 1.38
N GLN A 64 -8.99 -18.52 1.76
CA GLN A 64 -7.78 -19.31 1.58
C GLN A 64 -7.51 -20.27 2.76
N PRO A 65 -6.76 -21.37 2.54
CA PRO A 65 -6.27 -22.21 3.63
C PRO A 65 -5.53 -21.40 4.70
N ALA A 66 -5.63 -21.82 5.96
CA ALA A 66 -5.16 -21.02 7.11
C ALA A 66 -3.71 -20.52 7.00
N GLU A 67 -2.80 -21.33 6.46
CA GLU A 67 -1.40 -20.94 6.24
C GLU A 67 -1.26 -19.88 5.15
N ALA A 68 -1.90 -20.08 3.99
CA ALA A 68 -1.91 -19.12 2.89
C ALA A 68 -2.56 -17.80 3.29
N SER A 69 -3.67 -17.87 4.02
CA SER A 69 -4.37 -16.71 4.59
C SER A 69 -3.44 -15.87 5.47
N ARG A 70 -2.72 -16.50 6.41
CA ARG A 70 -1.75 -15.78 7.27
C ARG A 70 -0.65 -15.11 6.45
N LEU A 71 -0.04 -15.84 5.52
CA LEU A 71 1.04 -15.29 4.68
C LEU A 71 0.55 -14.11 3.84
N LEU A 72 -0.63 -14.24 3.22
CA LEU A 72 -1.23 -13.17 2.41
C LEU A 72 -1.51 -11.92 3.25
N LEU A 73 -2.09 -12.09 4.44
CA LEU A 73 -2.34 -10.97 5.36
C LEU A 73 -1.04 -10.30 5.83
N SER A 74 0.00 -11.09 6.11
CA SER A 74 1.31 -10.56 6.49
C SER A 74 1.93 -9.72 5.37
N VAL A 75 1.97 -10.23 4.13
CA VAL A 75 2.51 -9.49 2.98
C VAL A 75 1.70 -8.23 2.72
N THR A 76 0.37 -8.34 2.76
CA THR A 76 -0.56 -7.21 2.56
C THR A 76 -0.33 -6.11 3.60
N SER A 77 -0.11 -6.47 4.87
CA SER A 77 0.21 -5.51 5.93
C SER A 77 1.57 -4.85 5.73
N LEU A 78 2.58 -5.60 5.29
CA LEU A 78 3.91 -5.05 5.00
C LEU A 78 3.86 -4.05 3.84
N ILE A 79 3.09 -4.34 2.79
CA ILE A 79 2.87 -3.41 1.68
C ILE A 79 2.17 -2.14 2.19
N LYS A 80 1.10 -2.27 2.97
CA LYS A 80 0.41 -1.10 3.56
C LYS A 80 1.36 -0.21 4.38
N ARG A 81 2.27 -0.80 5.16
CA ARG A 81 3.27 -0.04 5.93
C ARG A 81 4.21 0.80 5.06
N ILE A 82 4.51 0.36 3.85
CA ILE A 82 5.29 1.17 2.90
C ILE A 82 4.52 2.45 2.56
N TYR A 83 3.21 2.34 2.37
CA TYR A 83 2.38 3.51 2.16
C TYR A 83 2.28 4.41 3.40
N ASP A 84 2.11 3.84 4.59
CA ASP A 84 2.12 4.62 5.83
C ASP A 84 3.42 5.47 5.93
N HIS A 85 4.57 4.88 5.59
CA HIS A 85 5.84 5.60 5.51
C HIS A 85 5.93 6.60 4.35
N SER A 86 5.21 6.38 3.26
CA SER A 86 5.12 7.34 2.15
C SER A 86 4.34 8.59 2.57
N VAL A 87 3.30 8.40 3.40
CA VAL A 87 2.59 9.51 4.05
C VAL A 87 3.52 10.23 5.03
N ASP A 88 4.27 9.51 5.88
CA ASP A 88 5.26 10.11 6.79
C ASP A 88 6.27 11.00 6.03
N ILE A 89 6.80 10.53 4.90
CA ILE A 89 7.71 11.30 4.04
C ILE A 89 7.00 12.54 3.47
N SER A 90 5.76 12.39 3.02
CA SER A 90 4.96 13.50 2.49
C SER A 90 4.69 14.56 3.57
N ASP A 91 4.51 14.16 4.83
CA ASP A 91 4.36 15.07 5.98
C ASP A 91 5.61 15.91 6.23
N LEU A 92 6.80 15.38 5.97
CA LEU A 92 8.06 16.15 6.04
C LEU A 92 8.14 17.27 5.00
N THR A 93 7.32 17.22 3.94
CA THR A 93 7.24 18.27 2.90
C THR A 93 6.39 19.46 3.36
N MET A 94 5.52 19.26 4.36
CA MET A 94 4.58 20.28 4.79
C MET A 94 5.26 21.39 5.61
N PRO A 95 4.87 22.67 5.42
CA PRO A 95 5.36 23.75 6.25
C PRO A 95 4.97 23.49 7.71
N ARG A 96 5.94 23.61 8.62
CA ARG A 96 5.64 23.59 10.06
C ARG A 96 4.95 24.90 10.42
N ILE A 97 3.69 24.83 10.85
CA ILE A 97 3.02 25.97 11.47
C ILE A 97 3.74 26.21 12.80
N ARG A 98 4.40 27.37 12.93
CA ARG A 98 5.02 27.85 14.17
C ARG A 98 4.01 28.66 14.97
#